data_AF-A0A7X7MWF1-F1
#
_entry.id   AF-A0A7X7MWF1-F1
#
_cell.length_a   1.000
_cell.length_b   1.000
_cell.length_c   1.000
_cell.angle_alpha   90.00
_cell.angle_beta   90.00
_cell.angle_gamma   90.00
#
_symmetry.space_group_name_H-M   'P 1'
#
loop_
_entity.id
_entity.type
_entity.pdbx_description
1 polymer ?
#
loop_
_entity_poly.entity_id
_entity_poly.type
_entity_poly.pdbx_seq_one_letter_code
_entity_poly.pdbx_strand_id
1 'polypeptide(L)'
;MLTCLIFLAICSAGGVLGASVFNKKYEEMLPITCSAMIILLFLCGIFGHLEVGVILILCLGLGMYIFSAIWVIRKKNFRECLNNLVTPGLCVFLLFALLFLFLDYGKLATAWDEFSHWADIVKVMTMLDDFGTNPLSFSMFQSYPPAMALFEYLCQRIHLYLNGSNQFCEWLLFYSFQLYLVSFFLPFLKGITFKKIGIIL
;
A
#
# COMPACT_ATOMS: atom_id res chain seq x y z
N MET A 1 -8.38 -8.68 9.33
CA MET A 1 -6.97 -8.69 9.80
C MET A 1 -6.00 -9.23 8.75
N LEU A 2 -6.22 -10.40 8.15
CA LEU A 2 -5.31 -10.96 7.13
C LEU A 2 -5.09 -10.03 5.92
N THR A 3 -6.15 -9.35 5.44
CA THR A 3 -6.06 -8.32 4.39
C THR A 3 -5.01 -7.26 4.72
N CYS A 4 -5.06 -6.67 5.92
CA CYS A 4 -4.14 -5.62 6.33
C CYS A 4 -2.69 -6.14 6.38
N LEU A 5 -2.47 -7.38 6.82
CA LEU A 5 -1.12 -7.98 6.86
C LEU A 5 -0.54 -8.15 5.45
N ILE A 6 -1.33 -8.67 4.51
CA ILE A 6 -0.89 -8.83 3.11
C ILE A 6 -0.65 -7.46 2.49
N PHE A 7 -1.55 -6.49 2.71
CA PHE A 7 -1.41 -5.14 2.20
C PHE A 7 -0.13 -4.46 2.72
N LEU A 8 0.15 -4.56 4.03
CA LEU A 8 1.38 -4.04 4.63
C LEU A 8 2.64 -4.75 4.12
N ALA A 9 2.58 -6.06 3.88
CA ALA A 9 3.69 -6.81 3.28
C ALA A 9 3.96 -6.29 1.86
N ILE A 10 2.94 -6.12 1.03
CA ILE A 10 3.09 -5.59 -0.32
C ILE A 10 3.65 -4.15 -0.31
N CYS A 11 3.14 -3.27 0.58
CA CYS A 11 3.71 -1.94 0.78
C CYS A 11 5.20 -1.99 1.16
N SER A 12 5.60 -2.98 1.95
CA SER A 12 6.96 -3.13 2.46
C SER A 12 7.93 -3.79 1.48
N ALA A 13 7.45 -4.39 0.38
CA ALA A 13 8.27 -5.17 -0.54
C ALA A 13 9.44 -4.37 -1.13
N GLY A 14 9.19 -3.13 -1.57
CA GLY A 14 10.25 -2.26 -2.09
C GLY A 14 11.23 -1.77 -1.03
N GLY A 15 10.80 -1.68 0.24
CA GLY A 15 11.69 -1.43 1.38
C GLY A 15 12.69 -2.57 1.61
N VAL A 16 12.24 -3.82 1.49
CA VAL A 16 13.13 -5.01 1.58
C VAL A 16 14.10 -5.08 0.40
N LEU A 17 13.63 -4.78 -0.81
CA LEU A 17 14.49 -4.69 -1.99
C LEU A 17 15.52 -3.57 -1.86
N GLY A 18 15.10 -2.39 -1.40
CA GLY A 18 15.97 -1.24 -1.16
C GLY A 18 17.05 -1.50 -0.13
N ALA A 19 16.69 -2.14 0.98
CA ALA A 19 17.63 -2.47 2.04
C ALA A 19 18.66 -3.53 1.60
N SER A 20 18.25 -4.50 0.78
CA SER A 20 19.11 -5.62 0.37
C SER A 20 20.03 -5.31 -0.82
N VAL A 21 19.52 -4.58 -1.83
CA VAL A 21 20.21 -4.34 -3.11
C VAL A 21 20.82 -2.96 -3.18
N PHE A 22 20.09 -1.94 -2.71
CA PHE A 22 20.43 -0.53 -2.93
C PHE A 22 21.01 0.17 -1.70
N ASN A 23 21.13 -0.54 -0.56
CA ASN A 23 21.55 0.01 0.73
C ASN A 23 20.77 1.28 1.11
N LYS A 24 19.46 1.27 0.85
CA LYS A 24 18.52 2.35 1.21
C LYS A 24 17.73 1.98 2.45
N LYS A 25 17.44 2.97 3.28
CA LYS A 25 16.59 2.77 4.45
C LYS A 25 15.14 2.50 4.04
N TYR A 26 14.42 1.73 4.85
CA TYR A 26 13.00 1.39 4.64
C TYR A 26 12.15 2.62 4.32
N GLU A 27 12.28 3.69 5.12
CA GLU A 27 11.50 4.92 4.99
C GLU A 27 11.74 5.67 3.67
N GLU A 28 12.88 5.49 3.03
CA GLU A 28 13.16 6.12 1.72
C GLU A 28 12.40 5.42 0.59
N MET A 29 12.15 4.13 0.74
CA MET A 29 11.60 3.27 -0.30
C MET A 29 10.08 3.16 -0.25
N LEU A 30 9.48 3.36 0.93
CA LEU A 30 8.04 3.19 1.11
C LEU A 30 7.19 4.06 0.16
N PRO A 31 7.35 5.40 0.10
CA PRO A 31 6.52 6.22 -0.79
C PRO A 31 6.78 5.93 -2.28
N ILE A 32 8.01 5.53 -2.64
CA ILE A 32 8.35 5.10 -4.01
C ILE A 32 7.57 3.83 -4.36
N THR A 33 7.52 2.87 -3.44
CA THR A 33 6.81 1.59 -3.62
C THR A 33 5.31 1.84 -3.78
N CYS A 34 4.70 2.62 -2.88
CA CYS A 34 3.28 2.98 -2.96
C CYS A 34 2.92 3.73 -4.24
N SER A 35 3.76 4.68 -4.66
CA SER A 35 3.53 5.43 -5.91
C SER A 35 3.70 4.56 -7.15
N ALA A 36 4.67 3.64 -7.15
CA ALA A 36 4.87 2.68 -8.24
C ALA A 36 3.67 1.73 -8.41
N MET A 37 3.05 1.31 -7.30
CA MET A 37 1.80 0.52 -7.34
C MET A 37 0.67 1.30 -8.01
N ILE A 38 0.48 2.57 -7.65
CA ILE A 38 -0.55 3.43 -8.29
C ILE A 38 -0.28 3.58 -9.78
N ILE A 39 0.97 3.84 -10.17
CA ILE A 39 1.34 3.97 -11.60
C ILE A 39 1.06 2.67 -12.35
N LEU A 40 1.41 1.51 -11.77
CA LEU A 40 1.16 0.23 -12.41
C LEU A 40 -0.34 -0.05 -12.57
N LEU A 41 -1.14 0.20 -11.54
CA LEU A 41 -2.60 0.09 -11.64
C LEU A 41 -3.17 1.07 -12.66
N PHE A 42 -2.68 2.30 -12.68
CA PHE A 42 -3.10 3.29 -13.66
C PHE A 42 -2.81 2.83 -15.09
N LEU A 43 -1.62 2.29 -15.36
CA LEU A 43 -1.27 1.73 -16.66
C LEU A 43 -2.18 0.56 -17.06
N CYS A 44 -2.50 -0.34 -16.13
CA CYS A 44 -3.43 -1.45 -16.38
C CYS A 44 -4.88 -0.96 -16.60
N GLY A 45 -5.30 0.06 -15.85
CA GLY A 45 -6.62 0.67 -15.98
C GLY A 45 -6.84 1.40 -17.32
N ILE A 46 -5.79 1.95 -17.94
CA ILE A 46 -5.88 2.51 -19.30
C ILE A 46 -6.38 1.44 -20.31
N PHE A 47 -6.06 0.16 -20.06
CA PHE A 47 -6.51 -0.95 -20.88
C PHE A 47 -7.81 -1.61 -20.39
N GLY A 48 -8.48 -1.03 -19.38
CA GLY A 48 -9.71 -1.57 -18.81
C GLY A 48 -9.54 -2.85 -17.98
N HIS A 49 -8.34 -3.07 -17.41
CA HIS A 49 -7.98 -4.31 -16.71
C HIS A 49 -7.29 -4.02 -15.37
N LEU A 50 -8.00 -3.41 -14.42
CA LEU A 50 -7.41 -3.06 -13.12
C LEU A 50 -6.99 -4.29 -12.30
N GLU A 51 -7.74 -5.39 -12.37
CA GLU A 51 -7.45 -6.65 -11.66
C GLU A 51 -6.08 -7.21 -12.07
N VAL A 52 -5.76 -7.15 -13.36
CA VAL A 52 -4.45 -7.57 -13.87
C VAL A 52 -3.34 -6.79 -13.18
N GLY A 53 -3.53 -5.48 -12.96
CA GLY A 53 -2.59 -4.64 -12.23
C GLY A 53 -2.40 -5.11 -10.78
N VAL A 54 -3.47 -5.51 -10.08
CA VAL A 54 -3.39 -6.07 -8.72
C VAL A 54 -2.58 -7.36 -8.71
N ILE A 55 -2.88 -8.29 -9.62
CA ILE A 55 -2.16 -9.57 -9.72
C ILE A 55 -0.67 -9.33 -10.00
N LEU A 56 -0.34 -8.40 -10.91
CA LEU A 56 1.04 -8.01 -11.20
C LEU A 56 1.73 -7.44 -9.95
N ILE A 57 1.07 -6.58 -9.18
CA ILE A 57 1.62 -6.04 -7.93
C ILE A 57 1.91 -7.16 -6.93
N LEU A 58 0.99 -8.10 -6.74
CA LEU A 58 1.17 -9.22 -5.83
C LEU A 58 2.35 -10.12 -6.25
N CYS A 59 2.43 -10.45 -7.54
CA CYS A 59 3.52 -11.23 -8.11
C CYS A 59 4.87 -10.52 -8.00
N LEU A 60 4.92 -9.22 -8.32
CA LEU A 60 6.14 -8.41 -8.20
C LEU A 60 6.57 -8.27 -6.74
N GLY A 61 5.64 -8.03 -5.82
CA GLY A 61 5.93 -7.96 -4.39
C GLY A 61 6.55 -9.26 -3.87
N LEU A 62 5.95 -10.41 -4.19
CA LEU A 62 6.52 -11.72 -3.86
C LEU A 62 7.91 -11.92 -4.49
N GLY A 63 8.06 -11.57 -5.78
CA GLY A 63 9.33 -11.63 -6.49
C GLY A 63 10.42 -10.78 -5.83
N MET A 64 10.09 -9.58 -5.35
CA MET A 64 11.02 -8.72 -4.62
C MET A 64 11.50 -9.37 -3.32
N TYR A 65 10.62 -10.01 -2.55
CA TYR A 65 11.01 -10.74 -1.35
C TYR A 65 11.96 -11.90 -1.65
N ILE A 66 11.61 -12.73 -2.64
CA ILE A 66 12.42 -13.88 -3.05
C ILE A 66 13.80 -13.41 -3.54
N PHE A 67 13.83 -12.41 -4.42
CA PHE A 67 15.07 -11.85 -4.96
C PHE A 67 15.95 -11.27 -3.86
N SER A 68 15.37 -10.49 -2.94
CA SER A 68 16.08 -9.91 -1.79
C SER A 68 16.70 -10.99 -0.90
N ALA A 69 15.95 -12.06 -0.61
CA ALA A 69 16.46 -13.17 0.20
C ALA A 69 17.67 -13.86 -0.48
N ILE A 70 17.56 -14.18 -1.78
CA ILE A 70 18.65 -14.77 -2.56
C ILE A 70 19.87 -13.83 -2.58
N TRP A 71 19.64 -12.54 -2.80
CA TRP A 71 20.70 -11.53 -2.84
C TRP A 71 21.47 -11.47 -1.52
N VAL A 72 20.74 -11.39 -0.40
CA VAL A 72 21.33 -11.29 0.94
C VAL A 72 22.15 -12.51 1.29
N ILE A 73 21.66 -13.72 0.97
CA ILE A 73 22.38 -14.97 1.19
C ILE A 73 23.67 -15.00 0.36
N ARG A 74 23.61 -14.64 -0.93
CA ARG A 74 24.79 -14.66 -1.82
C ARG A 74 25.84 -13.64 -1.45
N LYS A 75 25.42 -12.45 -0.99
CA LYS A 75 26.33 -11.35 -0.61
C LYS A 75 26.76 -11.38 0.85
N LYS A 76 26.14 -12.25 1.68
CA LYS A 76 26.38 -12.36 3.13
C LYS A 76 26.22 -11.01 3.87
N ASN A 77 25.35 -10.13 3.37
CA ASN A 77 25.15 -8.77 3.89
C ASN A 77 23.92 -8.68 4.82
N PHE A 78 23.56 -9.78 5.50
CA PHE A 78 22.36 -9.87 6.36
C PHE A 78 22.28 -8.74 7.38
N ARG A 79 23.40 -8.45 8.08
CA ARG A 79 23.44 -7.40 9.11
C ARG A 79 23.19 -6.00 8.53
N GLU A 80 23.76 -5.71 7.37
CA GLU A 80 23.57 -4.41 6.70
C GLU A 80 22.13 -4.25 6.20
N CYS A 81 21.58 -5.30 5.57
CA CYS A 81 20.18 -5.34 5.15
C CYS A 81 19.25 -5.13 6.35
N LEU A 82 19.50 -5.81 7.47
CA LEU A 82 18.67 -5.69 8.67
C LEU A 82 18.74 -4.27 9.26
N ASN A 83 19.92 -3.66 9.30
CA ASN A 83 20.09 -2.28 9.78
C ASN A 83 19.36 -1.24 8.90
N ASN A 84 19.27 -1.50 7.59
CA ASN A 84 18.56 -0.64 6.65
C ASN A 84 17.04 -0.91 6.63
N LEU A 85 16.61 -2.11 7.01
CA LEU A 85 15.20 -2.50 7.06
C LEU A 85 14.55 -2.12 8.40
N VAL A 86 15.20 -2.47 9.52
CA VAL A 86 14.73 -2.17 10.87
C VAL A 86 15.24 -0.78 11.23
N THR A 87 14.40 0.22 10.93
CA THR A 87 14.69 1.63 11.19
C THR A 87 13.61 2.24 12.09
N PRO A 88 13.88 3.40 12.72
CA PRO A 88 12.82 4.16 13.38
C PRO A 88 11.65 4.47 12.44
N GLY A 89 11.91 4.67 11.15
CA GLY A 89 10.88 4.86 10.13
C GLY A 89 9.93 3.67 9.98
N LEU A 90 10.47 2.44 9.95
CA LEU A 90 9.64 1.22 9.97
C LEU A 90 8.79 1.16 11.24
N CYS A 91 9.37 1.45 12.41
CA CYS A 91 8.63 1.44 13.67
C CYS A 91 7.48 2.45 13.68
N VAL A 92 7.72 3.67 13.18
CA VAL A 92 6.67 4.70 13.06
C VAL A 92 5.58 4.25 12.08
N PHE A 93 5.95 3.65 10.94
CA PHE A 93 4.98 3.12 10.00
C PHE A 93 4.07 2.05 10.63
N LEU A 94 4.67 1.07 11.30
CA LEU A 94 3.93 0.00 11.96
C LEU A 94 3.06 0.52 13.11
N LEU A 95 3.53 1.52 13.85
CA LEU A 95 2.74 2.19 14.89
C LEU A 95 1.49 2.83 14.30
N PHE A 96 1.62 3.61 13.21
CA PHE A 96 0.46 4.21 12.55
C PHE A 96 -0.45 3.16 11.91
N ALA A 97 0.10 2.10 11.32
CA ALA A 97 -0.68 1.00 10.81
C ALA A 97 -1.54 0.33 11.91
N LEU A 98 -0.96 0.06 13.08
CA LEU A 98 -1.72 -0.48 14.21
C LEU A 98 -2.74 0.52 14.75
N LEU A 99 -2.37 1.80 14.84
CA LEU A 99 -3.27 2.86 15.30
C LEU A 99 -4.49 2.98 14.38
N PHE A 100 -4.29 3.08 13.07
CA PHE A 100 -5.38 3.18 12.09
C PHE A 100 -6.19 1.90 12.01
N LEU A 101 -5.55 0.73 12.14
CA LEU A 101 -6.29 -0.52 12.26
C LEU A 101 -7.25 -0.48 13.45
N PHE A 102 -6.82 0.01 14.60
CA PHE A 102 -7.69 0.12 15.78
C PHE A 102 -8.76 1.20 15.62
N LEU A 103 -8.39 2.39 15.12
CA LEU A 103 -9.29 3.54 15.02
C LEU A 103 -10.32 3.40 13.91
N ASP A 104 -9.95 2.80 12.78
CA ASP A 104 -10.82 2.71 11.61
C ASP A 104 -11.67 1.44 11.61
N TYR A 105 -11.30 0.40 12.35
CA TYR A 105 -12.02 -0.87 12.31
C TYR A 105 -13.53 -0.71 12.52
N GLY A 106 -14.31 -1.14 11.53
CA GLY A 106 -15.77 -1.06 11.56
C GLY A 106 -16.36 0.31 11.23
N LYS A 107 -15.54 1.32 10.89
CA LYS A 107 -16.03 2.59 10.35
C LYS A 107 -16.80 2.37 9.05
N LEU A 108 -17.83 3.17 8.89
CA LEU A 108 -18.65 3.27 7.68
C LEU A 108 -18.51 4.68 7.13
N ALA A 109 -18.74 4.81 5.83
CA ALA A 109 -18.97 6.11 5.21
C ALA A 109 -20.21 6.76 5.87
N THR A 110 -20.09 8.03 6.21
CA THR A 110 -21.11 8.83 6.89
C THR A 110 -21.23 10.24 6.33
N ALA A 111 -20.20 10.76 5.67
CA ALA A 111 -20.17 12.11 5.13
C ALA A 111 -20.64 12.16 3.67
N TRP A 112 -21.18 13.32 3.26
CA TRP A 112 -21.65 13.52 1.88
C TRP A 112 -20.53 13.24 0.88
N ASP A 113 -19.34 13.77 1.13
CA ASP A 113 -18.20 13.64 0.22
C ASP A 113 -17.81 12.17 -0.01
N GLU A 114 -17.93 11.32 1.01
CA GLU A 114 -17.69 9.88 0.91
C GLU A 114 -18.70 9.20 -0.03
N PHE A 115 -19.99 9.48 0.15
CA PHE A 115 -21.03 8.90 -0.70
C PHE A 115 -21.06 9.48 -2.12
N SER A 116 -20.58 10.71 -2.28
CA SER A 116 -20.54 11.35 -3.59
C SER A 116 -19.29 10.97 -4.38
N HIS A 117 -18.16 10.77 -3.70
CA HIS A 117 -16.88 10.52 -4.36
C HIS A 117 -16.05 9.42 -3.71
N TRP A 118 -15.57 9.60 -2.46
CA TRP A 118 -14.47 8.78 -1.95
C TRP A 118 -14.79 7.29 -1.83
N ALA A 119 -15.94 6.94 -1.23
CA ALA A 119 -16.38 5.56 -1.13
C ALA A 119 -17.04 5.09 -2.43
N ASP A 120 -17.79 5.97 -3.10
CA ASP A 120 -18.48 5.67 -4.35
C ASP A 120 -17.52 5.20 -5.46
N ILE A 121 -16.49 5.99 -5.75
CA ILE A 121 -15.58 5.72 -6.87
C ILE A 121 -14.83 4.40 -6.67
N VAL A 122 -14.34 4.14 -5.46
CA VAL A 122 -13.58 2.91 -5.16
C VAL A 122 -14.50 1.70 -5.21
N LYS A 123 -15.73 1.83 -4.71
CA LYS A 123 -16.73 0.76 -4.76
C LYS A 123 -17.09 0.41 -6.20
N VAL A 124 -17.33 1.41 -7.04
CA VAL A 124 -17.61 1.21 -8.47
C VAL A 124 -16.42 0.60 -9.19
N MET A 125 -15.21 1.12 -8.99
CA MET A 125 -13.99 0.54 -9.59
C MET A 125 -13.79 -0.92 -9.16
N THR A 126 -14.12 -1.26 -7.92
CA THR A 126 -13.99 -2.62 -7.39
C THR A 126 -14.97 -3.59 -8.04
N MET A 127 -16.19 -3.14 -8.34
CA MET A 127 -17.23 -3.96 -8.99
C MET A 127 -17.05 -4.08 -10.51
N LEU A 128 -16.65 -2.99 -11.18
CA LEU A 128 -16.47 -2.97 -12.63
C LEU A 128 -15.11 -3.51 -13.07
N ASP A 129 -14.13 -3.46 -12.18
CA ASP A 129 -12.72 -3.72 -12.50
C ASP A 129 -12.11 -2.75 -13.54
N ASP A 130 -12.63 -1.53 -13.58
CA ASP A 130 -12.19 -0.48 -14.49
C ASP A 130 -12.25 0.88 -13.79
N PHE A 131 -11.70 1.93 -14.41
CA PHE A 131 -11.78 3.29 -13.90
C PHE A 131 -13.23 3.78 -13.78
N GLY A 132 -13.43 4.73 -12.87
CA GLY A 132 -14.71 5.43 -12.77
C GLY A 132 -15.07 6.28 -13.99
N THR A 133 -14.13 6.53 -14.91
CA THR A 133 -14.42 7.13 -16.22
C THR A 133 -15.13 6.19 -17.19
N ASN A 134 -15.23 4.89 -16.87
CA ASN A 134 -15.98 3.96 -17.67
C ASN A 134 -17.47 4.39 -17.71
N PRO A 135 -18.13 4.44 -18.90
CA PRO A 135 -19.55 4.84 -19.00
C PRO A 135 -20.51 4.00 -18.13
N LEU A 136 -20.14 2.77 -17.78
CA LEU A 136 -20.89 1.89 -16.90
C LEU A 136 -20.71 2.21 -15.41
N SER A 137 -19.82 3.16 -15.07
CA SER A 137 -19.54 3.58 -13.70
C SER A 137 -20.76 4.19 -13.02
N PHE A 138 -21.45 5.09 -13.72
CA PHE A 138 -22.51 5.93 -13.15
C PHE A 138 -22.09 6.69 -11.86
N SER A 139 -20.79 6.76 -11.53
CA SER A 139 -20.28 7.54 -10.41
C SER A 139 -20.53 9.04 -10.61
N MET A 140 -20.71 9.78 -9.52
CA MET A 140 -21.00 11.21 -9.55
C MET A 140 -19.81 12.06 -10.03
N PHE A 141 -18.58 11.60 -9.77
CA PHE A 141 -17.34 12.34 -10.06
C PHE A 141 -16.34 11.50 -10.87
N GLN A 142 -16.77 11.08 -12.06
CA GLN A 142 -15.98 10.21 -12.96
C GLN A 142 -14.64 10.81 -13.38
N SER A 143 -14.55 12.13 -13.50
CA SER A 143 -13.35 12.84 -13.97
C SER A 143 -12.34 13.15 -12.87
N TYR A 144 -12.57 12.73 -11.62
CA TYR A 144 -11.65 13.00 -10.53
C TYR A 144 -10.34 12.19 -10.66
N PRO A 145 -9.16 12.74 -10.32
CA PRO A 145 -7.90 12.01 -10.42
C PRO A 145 -7.90 10.70 -9.62
N PRO A 146 -7.57 9.54 -10.24
CA PRO A 146 -7.81 8.23 -9.62
C PRO A 146 -6.68 7.77 -8.68
N ALA A 147 -5.64 8.57 -8.44
CA ALA A 147 -4.43 8.10 -7.75
C ALA A 147 -4.72 7.48 -6.37
N MET A 148 -5.48 8.18 -5.52
CA MET A 148 -5.89 7.67 -4.21
C MET A 148 -6.84 6.47 -4.34
N ALA A 149 -7.85 6.60 -5.20
CA ALA A 149 -8.83 5.54 -5.44
C ALA A 149 -8.18 4.23 -5.91
N LEU A 150 -7.09 4.28 -6.69
CA LEU A 150 -6.33 3.11 -7.12
C LEU A 150 -5.61 2.41 -5.95
N PHE A 151 -5.08 3.18 -5.01
CA PHE A 151 -4.42 2.61 -3.83
C PHE A 151 -5.43 1.95 -2.87
N GLU A 152 -6.59 2.59 -2.69
CA GLU A 152 -7.71 2.02 -1.92
C GLU A 152 -8.30 0.79 -2.62
N TYR A 153 -8.46 0.85 -3.94
CA TYR A 153 -8.89 -0.28 -4.78
C TYR A 153 -7.95 -1.49 -4.62
N LEU A 154 -6.62 -1.28 -4.60
CA LEU A 154 -5.67 -2.38 -4.33
C LEU A 154 -5.96 -3.09 -3.01
N CYS A 155 -6.20 -2.31 -1.93
CA CYS A 155 -6.52 -2.86 -0.62
C CYS A 155 -7.85 -3.64 -0.64
N GLN A 156 -8.87 -3.08 -1.32
CA GLN A 156 -10.18 -3.73 -1.47
C GLN A 156 -10.09 -5.02 -2.29
N ARG A 157 -9.33 -5.04 -3.39
CA ARG A 157 -9.17 -6.26 -4.19
C ARG A 157 -8.48 -7.38 -3.43
N ILE A 158 -7.45 -7.05 -2.64
CA ILE A 158 -6.83 -8.02 -1.72
C ILE A 158 -7.87 -8.54 -0.71
N HIS A 159 -8.74 -7.68 -0.20
CA HIS A 159 -9.83 -8.11 0.68
C HIS A 159 -10.79 -9.07 0.00
N LEU A 160 -11.24 -8.77 -1.21
CA LEU A 160 -12.17 -9.60 -1.98
C LEU A 160 -11.58 -10.96 -2.36
N TYR A 161 -10.28 -11.04 -2.70
CA TYR A 161 -9.63 -12.33 -2.93
C TYR A 161 -9.64 -13.26 -1.73
N LEU A 162 -9.63 -12.68 -0.52
CA LEU A 162 -9.57 -13.45 0.73
C LEU A 162 -10.95 -13.81 1.28
N ASN A 163 -11.96 -12.95 1.04
CA ASN A 163 -13.26 -13.05 1.71
C ASN A 163 -14.45 -13.23 0.75
N GLY A 164 -14.21 -13.16 -0.57
CA GLY A 164 -15.22 -13.32 -1.61
C GLY A 164 -15.61 -11.99 -2.28
N SER A 165 -16.04 -12.06 -3.55
CA SER A 165 -16.23 -10.90 -4.44
C SER A 165 -17.30 -9.89 -4.01
N ASN A 166 -18.22 -10.27 -3.13
CA ASN A 166 -19.35 -9.42 -2.72
C ASN A 166 -19.14 -8.73 -1.36
N GLN A 167 -17.97 -8.87 -0.74
CA GLN A 167 -17.70 -8.36 0.60
C GLN A 167 -16.90 -7.05 0.58
N PHE A 168 -17.45 -5.98 -0.01
CA PHE A 168 -16.80 -4.67 0.05
C PHE A 168 -16.70 -4.18 1.51
N CYS A 169 -15.55 -3.62 1.89
CA CYS A 169 -15.25 -3.34 3.30
C CYS A 169 -14.88 -1.87 3.52
N GLU A 170 -15.84 -1.04 3.91
CA GLU A 170 -15.69 0.44 3.90
C GLU A 170 -14.54 0.96 4.76
N TRP A 171 -14.31 0.40 5.94
CA TRP A 171 -13.21 0.88 6.80
C TRP A 171 -11.81 0.71 6.18
N LEU A 172 -11.63 -0.20 5.21
CA LEU A 172 -10.35 -0.36 4.51
C LEU A 172 -10.01 0.84 3.61
N LEU A 173 -11.00 1.63 3.20
CA LEU A 173 -10.78 2.87 2.44
C LEU A 173 -9.96 3.84 3.29
N PHE A 174 -10.47 4.18 4.48
CA PHE A 174 -9.79 5.03 5.46
C PHE A 174 -8.40 4.50 5.82
N TYR A 175 -8.31 3.21 6.13
CA TYR A 175 -7.06 2.57 6.53
C TYR A 175 -5.97 2.69 5.46
N SER A 176 -6.30 2.35 4.21
CA SER A 176 -5.34 2.40 3.10
C SER A 176 -5.00 3.83 2.68
N PHE A 177 -5.97 4.73 2.67
CA PHE A 177 -5.77 6.15 2.43
C PHE A 177 -4.77 6.77 3.43
N GLN A 178 -4.99 6.55 4.72
CA GLN A 178 -4.14 7.13 5.78
C GLN A 178 -2.73 6.53 5.77
N LEU A 179 -2.58 5.23 5.47
CA LEU A 179 -1.27 4.60 5.31
C LEU A 179 -0.48 5.18 4.13
N TYR A 180 -1.15 5.46 3.01
CA TYR A 180 -0.52 6.13 1.87
C TYR A 180 0.01 7.51 2.28
N LEU A 181 -0.80 8.30 2.98
CA LEU A 181 -0.37 9.62 3.46
C LEU A 181 0.85 9.52 4.38
N VAL A 182 0.83 8.61 5.35
CA VAL A 182 1.97 8.39 6.27
C VAL A 182 3.24 8.05 5.49
N SER A 183 3.14 7.30 4.39
CA SER A 183 4.32 6.90 3.61
C SER A 183 5.15 8.08 3.10
N PHE A 184 4.54 9.22 2.78
CA PHE A 184 5.25 10.43 2.33
C PHE A 184 5.93 11.20 3.46
N PHE A 185 5.52 11.00 4.71
CA PHE A 185 6.15 11.64 5.86
C PHE A 185 7.38 10.87 6.37
N LEU A 186 7.45 9.55 6.12
CA LEU A 186 8.54 8.74 6.65
C LEU A 186 9.95 9.11 6.15
N PRO A 187 10.18 9.53 4.88
CA PRO A 187 11.52 9.93 4.43
C PRO A 187 12.17 11.02 5.28
N PHE A 188 11.40 11.88 5.95
CA PHE A 188 11.92 12.90 6.87
C PHE A 188 12.60 12.29 8.12
N LEU A 189 12.34 11.01 8.42
CA LEU A 189 12.97 10.28 9.53
C LEU A 189 14.31 9.65 9.17
N LYS A 190 14.76 9.73 7.89
CA LYS A 190 16.02 9.11 7.40
C LYS A 190 17.25 9.46 8.25
N GLY A 191 17.30 10.65 8.85
CA GLY A 191 18.42 11.09 9.68
C GLY A 191 18.46 10.50 11.10
N ILE A 192 17.37 9.86 11.54
CA ILE A 192 17.18 9.31 12.87
C ILE A 192 17.72 7.87 12.92
N THR A 193 18.35 7.52 14.03
CA THR A 193 18.85 6.17 14.32
C THR A 193 18.50 5.79 15.75
N PHE A 194 18.36 4.50 16.04
CA PHE A 194 18.07 4.03 17.41
C PHE A 194 19.10 4.57 18.43
N LYS A 195 20.39 4.57 18.06
CA LYS A 195 21.45 5.16 18.89
C LYS A 195 21.22 6.63 19.23
N LYS A 196 20.72 7.44 18.28
CA LYS A 196 20.45 8.88 18.52
C LYS A 196 19.27 9.10 19.47
N ILE A 197 18.32 8.18 19.52
CA ILE A 197 17.14 8.26 20.40
C ILE A 197 17.31 7.44 21.70
N GLY A 198 18.53 7.01 22.01
CA GLY A 198 18.86 6.29 23.24
C GLY A 198 18.43 4.82 23.28
N ILE A 199 17.99 4.24 22.16
CA ILE A 199 17.62 2.83 22.04
C ILE A 199 18.85 2.05 21.54
N ILE A 200 19.28 1.05 22.32
CA ILE A 200 20.34 0.11 21.94
C ILE A 200 19.63 -1.18 21.49
N LEU A 201 19.67 -1.46 20.19
CA LEU A 201 19.21 -2.71 19.56
C LEU A 201 20.41 -3.59 19.19
#